data_AF-A0A4V1ZLN7-F1
#
_entry.id   AF-A0A4V1ZLN7-F1
#
_cell.length_a   1.000
_cell.length_b   1.000
_cell.length_c   1.000
_cell.angle_alpha   90.00
_cell.angle_beta   90.00
_cell.angle_gamma   90.00
#
_symmetry.space_group_name_H-M   'P 1'
#
loop_
_entity.id
_entity.type
_entity.pdbx_description
1 polymer ?
#
loop_
_entity_poly.entity_id
_entity_poly.type
_entity_poly.pdbx_seq_one_letter_code
_entity_poly.pdbx_strand_id
1 'polypeptide(L)'
;MALTTAVSTSGDTDKQIFIGKGTQEAWLTLALGNRHGLVTGATGTGKTVSLQVMAEGFARAGVPVFASDIKGDLSGIAEIGEGKEFILQRAKEMGLTFQPDQFSTVFWDVFGEQGHPVRATVSEMGPLLLARLLDLNDVQEGVLNVAFRVADENGLTLLDMKDLRSLLDAIVPKTVKKDEFDPLAEIRAAAMSFGNVSKATVGTIQRQLLVLENQGGEKFFGEPALELKDFIRTDRDGRGMVNIL
;
A
#
# COMPACT_ATOMS: atom_id res chain seq x y z
N MET A 1 8.89 16.50 45.47
CA MET A 1 9.48 17.01 44.21
C MET A 1 8.38 16.92 43.18
N ALA A 2 7.70 18.03 42.92
CA ALA A 2 6.53 18.04 42.04
C ALA A 2 7.00 17.79 40.61
N LEU A 3 6.63 16.63 40.05
CA LEU A 3 6.63 16.43 38.62
C LEU A 3 5.57 17.38 38.06
N THR A 4 6.01 18.53 37.58
CA THR A 4 5.28 19.34 36.63
C THR A 4 4.95 18.43 35.45
N THR A 5 3.75 17.85 35.46
CA THR A 5 3.14 17.29 34.26
C THR A 5 3.05 18.45 33.29
N ALA A 6 3.97 18.48 32.33
CA ALA A 6 3.86 19.36 31.18
C ALA A 6 2.45 19.18 30.63
N VAL A 7 1.65 20.25 30.66
CA VAL A 7 0.34 20.27 30.03
C VAL A 7 0.61 19.96 28.56
N SER A 8 0.33 18.73 28.13
CA SER A 8 0.60 18.32 26.76
C SER A 8 -0.27 19.18 25.85
N THR A 9 0.38 19.78 24.86
CA THR A 9 -0.25 20.71 23.90
C THR A 9 -1.33 20.01 23.07
N SER A 10 -1.27 18.68 22.95
CA SER A 10 -2.26 17.84 22.30
C SER A 10 -3.27 17.15 23.24
N GLY A 11 -3.04 17.16 24.56
CA GLY A 11 -3.77 16.34 25.52
C GLY A 11 -3.29 14.88 25.60
N ASP A 12 -2.46 14.40 24.67
CA ASP A 12 -1.98 13.02 24.68
C ASP A 12 -1.08 12.70 25.89
N THR A 13 -0.95 11.41 26.17
CA THR A 13 -0.05 10.86 27.20
C THR A 13 0.79 9.73 26.61
N ASP A 14 1.85 9.31 27.29
CA ASP A 14 2.71 8.18 26.88
C ASP A 14 1.96 6.84 26.68
N LYS A 15 0.71 6.73 27.15
CA LYS A 15 -0.10 5.50 27.10
C LYS A 15 -1.37 5.63 26.28
N GLN A 16 -1.83 6.84 26.00
CA GLN A 16 -3.16 7.09 25.46
C GLN A 16 -3.19 8.33 24.56
N ILE A 17 -3.91 8.22 23.45
CA ILE A 17 -4.21 9.33 22.53
C ILE A 17 -5.55 9.94 22.92
N PHE A 18 -5.61 11.26 23.01
CA PHE A 18 -6.86 11.99 23.22
C PHE A 18 -7.65 12.05 21.91
N ILE A 19 -8.88 11.52 21.91
CA ILE A 19 -9.73 11.49 20.71
C ILE A 19 -10.73 12.64 20.68
N GLY A 20 -11.20 13.06 21.86
CA GLY A 20 -12.16 14.14 21.98
C GLY A 20 -12.88 14.15 23.32
N LYS A 21 -13.86 15.04 23.46
CA LYS A 21 -14.64 15.21 24.70
C LYS A 21 -16.10 15.47 24.39
N GLY A 22 -16.97 14.67 25.00
CA GLY A 22 -18.40 14.91 25.09
C GLY A 22 -18.76 15.36 26.50
N THR A 23 -19.63 14.60 27.18
CA THR A 23 -19.82 14.74 28.64
C THR A 23 -18.59 14.27 29.43
N GLN A 24 -17.86 13.30 28.87
CA GLN A 24 -16.59 12.78 29.39
C GLN A 24 -15.53 12.83 28.28
N GLU A 25 -14.27 12.74 28.68
CA GLU A 25 -13.14 12.62 27.78
C GLU A 25 -13.05 11.22 27.20
N ALA A 26 -12.71 11.13 25.92
CA ALA A 26 -12.56 9.89 25.18
C ALA A 26 -11.09 9.69 24.79
N TRP A 27 -10.55 8.53 25.15
CA TRP A 27 -9.14 8.20 25.00
C TRP A 27 -8.98 6.87 24.26
N LEU A 28 -8.00 6.80 23.36
CA LEU A 28 -7.55 5.55 22.77
C LEU A 28 -6.30 5.07 23.50
N THR A 29 -6.40 3.93 24.19
CA THR A 29 -5.22 3.34 24.84
C THR A 29 -4.31 2.70 23.79
N LEU A 30 -3.05 3.12 23.72
CA LEU A 30 -2.09 2.68 22.71
C LEU A 30 -1.90 1.16 22.69
N ALA A 31 -1.87 0.53 23.86
CA ALA A 31 -1.77 -0.93 23.99
C ALA A 31 -2.97 -1.70 23.38
N LEU A 32 -4.08 -1.01 23.11
CA LEU A 32 -5.26 -1.56 22.43
C LEU A 32 -5.41 -1.06 20.99
N GLY A 33 -4.47 -0.23 20.51
CA GLY A 33 -4.47 0.33 19.15
C GLY A 33 -4.22 -0.69 18.05
N ASN A 34 -3.79 -1.90 18.40
CA ASN A 34 -3.65 -3.03 17.48
C ASN A 34 -4.99 -3.73 17.14
N ARG A 35 -6.11 -3.23 17.65
CA ARG A 35 -7.46 -3.71 17.34
C ARG A 35 -8.08 -2.89 16.22
N HIS A 36 -8.90 -3.53 15.39
CA HIS A 36 -9.65 -2.82 14.35
C HIS A 36 -10.65 -1.83 14.96
N GLY A 37 -10.75 -0.66 14.36
CA GLY A 37 -11.69 0.41 14.71
C GLY A 37 -12.48 0.88 13.50
N LEU A 38 -13.60 1.55 13.74
CA LEU A 38 -14.47 2.11 12.70
C LEU A 38 -14.81 3.56 13.04
N VAL A 39 -14.40 4.49 12.19
CA VAL A 39 -14.85 5.88 12.22
C VAL A 39 -15.98 6.03 11.20
N THR A 40 -17.19 6.33 11.67
CA THR A 40 -18.39 6.48 10.82
C THR A 40 -19.14 7.77 11.15
N GLY A 41 -19.88 8.29 10.19
CA GLY A 41 -20.62 9.55 10.29
C GLY A 41 -21.02 10.09 8.93
N ALA A 42 -21.98 11.01 8.89
CA ALA A 42 -22.39 11.67 7.66
C ALA A 42 -21.28 12.60 7.11
N THR A 43 -21.45 13.10 5.89
CA THR A 43 -20.53 14.11 5.34
C THR A 43 -20.57 15.37 6.20
N GLY A 44 -19.41 15.96 6.48
CA GLY A 44 -19.30 17.16 7.32
C GLY A 44 -19.33 16.92 8.83
N THR A 45 -19.48 15.67 9.31
CA THR A 45 -19.51 15.38 10.75
C THR A 45 -18.11 15.17 11.37
N GLY A 46 -17.05 15.59 10.68
CA GLY A 46 -15.68 15.55 11.23
C GLY A 46 -14.94 14.22 11.14
N LYS A 47 -15.35 13.27 10.29
CA LYS A 47 -14.64 11.99 10.10
C LYS A 47 -13.15 12.17 9.80
N THR A 48 -12.82 13.05 8.84
CA THR A 48 -11.44 13.35 8.48
C THR A 48 -10.68 13.91 9.67
N VAL A 49 -11.28 14.86 10.40
CA VAL A 49 -10.65 15.44 11.60
C VAL A 49 -10.37 14.36 12.64
N SER A 50 -11.29 13.42 12.87
CA SER A 50 -11.05 12.28 13.76
C SER A 50 -9.90 11.40 13.31
N LEU A 51 -9.84 11.06 12.01
CA LEU A 51 -8.73 10.26 11.45
C LEU A 51 -7.39 11.01 11.55
N GLN A 52 -7.40 12.32 11.31
CA GLN A 52 -6.22 13.16 11.42
C GLN A 52 -5.71 13.20 12.86
N VAL A 53 -6.59 13.47 13.85
CA VAL A 53 -6.22 13.45 15.28
C VAL A 53 -5.62 12.09 15.68
N MET A 54 -6.19 10.99 15.19
CA MET A 54 -5.64 9.66 15.43
C MET A 54 -4.26 9.47 14.78
N ALA A 55 -4.09 9.87 13.52
CA ALA A 55 -2.83 9.78 12.80
C ALA A 55 -1.72 10.58 13.49
N GLU A 56 -2.01 11.83 13.85
CA GLU A 56 -1.09 12.69 14.60
C GLU A 56 -0.74 12.10 15.97
N GLY A 57 -1.74 11.56 16.70
CA GLY A 57 -1.53 10.94 18.00
C GLY A 57 -0.65 9.69 17.94
N PHE A 58 -0.85 8.83 16.93
CA PHE A 58 0.02 7.69 16.69
C PHE A 58 1.43 8.11 16.30
N ALA A 59 1.57 9.08 15.41
CA ALA A 59 2.86 9.63 15.01
C ALA A 59 3.62 10.22 16.21
N ARG A 60 2.95 11.01 17.08
CA ARG A 60 3.56 11.51 18.34
C ARG A 60 4.02 10.39 19.27
N ALA A 61 3.29 9.27 19.30
CA ALA A 61 3.66 8.08 20.07
C ALA A 61 4.78 7.23 19.42
N GLY A 62 5.38 7.68 18.31
CA GLY A 62 6.43 6.95 17.60
C GLY A 62 5.90 5.82 16.72
N VAL A 63 4.59 5.73 16.48
CA VAL A 63 3.95 4.69 15.67
C VAL A 63 3.80 5.20 14.24
N PRO A 64 4.44 4.57 13.23
CA PRO A 64 4.27 4.95 11.84
C PRO A 64 2.82 4.72 11.39
N VAL A 65 2.29 5.65 10.61
CA VAL A 65 0.89 5.62 10.15
C VAL A 65 0.89 5.43 8.64
N PHE A 66 -0.03 4.60 8.15
CA PHE A 66 -0.35 4.51 6.73
C PHE A 66 -1.83 4.84 6.54
N ALA A 67 -2.12 5.79 5.65
CA ALA A 67 -3.46 6.20 5.30
C ALA A 67 -3.63 6.21 3.77
N SER A 68 -4.68 5.58 3.27
CA SER A 68 -5.12 5.76 1.90
C SER A 68 -6.07 6.95 1.84
N ASP A 69 -5.65 8.02 1.18
CA ASP A 69 -6.34 9.31 1.13
C ASP A 69 -6.77 9.66 -0.29
N ILE A 70 -7.76 8.93 -0.77
CA ILE A 70 -8.33 9.11 -2.12
C ILE A 70 -8.87 10.54 -2.34
N LYS A 71 -9.25 11.26 -1.27
CA LYS A 71 -9.83 12.61 -1.36
C LYS A 71 -8.81 13.73 -1.16
N GLY A 72 -7.61 13.42 -0.69
CA GLY A 72 -6.62 14.43 -0.29
C GLY A 72 -6.96 15.16 1.01
N ASP A 73 -7.91 14.64 1.80
CA ASP A 73 -8.42 15.32 3.00
C ASP A 73 -7.44 15.23 4.20
N LEU A 74 -6.50 14.28 4.20
CA LEU A 74 -5.48 14.05 5.23
C LEU A 74 -4.10 14.63 4.85
N SER A 75 -3.87 14.92 3.56
CA SER A 75 -2.59 15.44 3.05
C SER A 75 -2.06 16.69 3.78
N GLY A 76 -2.96 17.53 4.32
CA GLY A 76 -2.61 18.73 5.07
C GLY A 76 -1.83 18.50 6.37
N ILE A 77 -1.76 17.27 6.87
CA ILE A 77 -0.97 16.90 8.07
C ILE A 77 0.55 17.16 7.88
N ALA A 78 0.99 17.25 6.62
CA ALA A 78 2.37 17.53 6.26
C ALA A 78 2.77 19.00 6.45
N GLU A 79 1.84 19.90 6.74
CA GLU A 79 2.08 21.34 6.87
C GLU A 79 1.59 21.86 8.23
N ILE A 80 2.22 22.93 8.72
CA ILE A 80 1.79 23.59 9.96
C ILE A 80 0.45 24.28 9.71
N GLY A 81 -0.60 23.80 10.37
CA GLY A 81 -1.95 24.37 10.25
C GLY A 81 -2.08 25.79 10.82
N GLU A 82 -3.07 26.53 10.32
CA GLU A 82 -3.43 27.84 10.89
C GLU A 82 -4.40 27.69 12.07
N GLY A 83 -4.10 28.36 13.18
CA GLY A 83 -4.97 28.43 14.37
C GLY A 83 -6.22 29.29 14.15
N LYS A 84 -7.18 28.81 13.36
CA LYS A 84 -8.44 29.51 13.12
C LYS A 84 -9.27 29.65 14.41
N GLU A 85 -10.03 30.74 14.52
CA GLU A 85 -10.75 31.09 15.76
C GLU A 85 -11.66 29.96 16.27
N PHE A 86 -12.40 29.30 15.37
CA PHE A 86 -13.28 28.18 15.74
C PHE A 86 -12.51 26.96 16.29
N ILE A 87 -11.27 26.73 15.83
CA ILE A 87 -10.41 25.63 16.31
C ILE A 87 -9.91 25.95 17.72
N LEU A 88 -9.41 27.18 17.90
CA LEU A 88 -8.91 27.65 19.19
C LEU A 88 -10.03 27.68 20.25
N GLN A 89 -11.23 28.12 19.87
CA GLN A 89 -12.39 28.10 20.77
C GLN A 89 -12.76 26.67 21.18
N ARG A 90 -12.86 25.75 20.22
CA ARG A 90 -13.17 24.35 20.51
C ARG A 90 -12.11 23.68 21.38
N ALA A 91 -10.83 23.95 21.15
CA ALA A 91 -9.75 23.46 21.99
C ALA A 91 -9.86 23.98 23.43
N LYS A 92 -10.14 25.27 23.61
CA LYS A 92 -10.39 25.87 24.93
C LYS A 92 -11.58 25.24 25.65
N GLU A 93 -12.68 24.98 24.95
CA GLU A 93 -13.86 24.29 25.51
C GLU A 93 -13.52 22.88 26.00
N MET A 94 -12.55 22.22 25.35
CA MET A 94 -12.06 20.91 25.78
C MET A 94 -11.01 20.98 26.90
N GLY A 95 -10.47 22.16 27.20
CA GLY A 95 -9.38 22.36 28.17
C GLY A 95 -7.99 22.12 27.58
N LEU A 96 -7.85 22.17 26.25
CA LEU A 96 -6.59 21.96 25.54
C LEU A 96 -5.92 23.29 25.18
N THR A 97 -4.59 23.30 25.22
CA THR A 97 -3.79 24.40 24.67
C THR A 97 -3.35 24.03 23.25
N PHE A 98 -4.23 24.25 22.27
CA PHE A 98 -3.96 23.90 20.88
C PHE A 98 -2.70 24.59 20.36
N GLN A 99 -1.77 23.78 19.85
CA GLN A 99 -0.61 24.24 19.10
C GLN A 99 -0.63 23.56 17.74
N PRO A 100 -0.55 24.34 16.64
CA PRO A 100 -0.28 23.76 15.33
C PRO A 100 1.02 22.95 15.35
N ASP A 101 0.98 21.80 14.72
CA ASP A 101 2.11 20.89 14.60
C ASP A 101 2.23 20.46 13.12
N GLN A 102 3.36 19.85 12.79
CA GLN A 102 3.66 19.30 11.48
C GLN A 102 4.25 17.91 11.65
N PHE A 103 3.87 16.99 10.78
CA PHE A 103 4.31 15.61 10.82
C PHE A 103 5.12 15.24 9.59
N SER A 104 6.23 14.54 9.81
CA SER A 104 7.06 13.99 8.75
C SER A 104 6.23 13.04 7.89
N THR A 105 5.90 13.48 6.68
CA THR A 105 4.94 12.80 5.80
C THR A 105 5.61 12.38 4.49
N VAL A 106 5.34 11.16 4.04
CA VAL A 106 5.73 10.64 2.73
C VAL A 106 4.46 10.44 1.91
N PHE A 107 4.38 11.12 0.78
CA PHE A 107 3.33 10.91 -0.22
C PHE A 107 3.75 9.80 -1.15
N TRP A 108 2.91 8.79 -1.27
CA TRP A 108 3.08 7.61 -2.10
C TRP A 108 2.11 7.70 -3.28
N ASP A 109 2.57 7.33 -4.47
CA ASP A 109 1.78 7.46 -5.68
C ASP A 109 2.03 6.23 -6.57
N VAL A 110 0.96 5.52 -6.91
CA VAL A 110 0.99 4.34 -7.80
C VAL A 110 1.46 4.71 -9.21
N PHE A 111 1.16 5.92 -9.67
CA PHE A 111 1.55 6.42 -10.99
C PHE A 111 2.82 7.28 -10.97
N GLY A 112 3.31 7.64 -9.78
CA GLY A 112 4.55 8.40 -9.57
C GLY A 112 4.53 9.82 -10.17
N GLU A 113 3.38 10.48 -10.20
CA GLU A 113 3.21 11.83 -10.75
C GLU A 113 3.32 12.92 -9.69
N GLN A 114 2.75 12.68 -8.50
CA GLN A 114 2.65 13.66 -7.40
C GLN A 114 3.34 13.23 -6.11
N GLY A 115 3.89 12.01 -6.07
CA GLY A 115 4.52 11.45 -4.89
C GLY A 115 5.61 10.43 -5.21
N HIS A 116 6.12 9.78 -4.16
CA HIS A 116 7.07 8.69 -4.26
C HIS A 116 6.42 7.48 -4.96
N PRO A 117 7.03 6.96 -6.03
CA PRO A 117 6.44 5.87 -6.80
C PRO A 117 6.30 4.61 -5.93
N VAL A 118 5.09 4.05 -5.87
CA VAL A 118 4.86 2.72 -5.32
C VAL A 118 5.07 1.70 -6.43
N ARG A 119 5.95 0.72 -6.18
CA ARG A 119 6.21 -0.36 -7.12
C ARG A 119 6.19 -1.72 -6.44
N ALA A 120 5.90 -2.75 -7.22
CA ALA A 120 6.04 -4.14 -6.84
C ALA A 120 6.52 -4.94 -8.05
N THR A 121 7.31 -5.99 -7.84
CA THR A 121 7.66 -6.90 -8.94
C THR A 121 6.52 -7.87 -9.22
N VAL A 122 6.48 -8.41 -10.45
CA VAL A 122 5.54 -9.50 -10.81
C VAL A 122 5.76 -10.72 -9.91
N SER A 123 7.02 -11.04 -9.60
CA SER A 123 7.38 -12.12 -8.68
C SER A 123 6.83 -11.94 -7.27
N GLU A 124 6.89 -10.73 -6.69
CA GLU A 124 6.35 -10.47 -5.34
C GLU A 124 4.82 -10.51 -5.28
N MET A 125 4.15 -10.06 -6.34
CA MET A 125 2.70 -10.16 -6.44
C MET A 125 2.24 -11.61 -6.54
N GLY A 126 2.98 -12.43 -7.28
CA GLY A 126 2.70 -13.85 -7.45
C GLY A 126 1.45 -14.15 -8.27
N PRO A 127 1.21 -15.42 -8.61
CA PRO A 127 0.16 -15.83 -9.53
C PRO A 127 -1.25 -15.59 -8.98
N LEU A 128 -1.45 -15.75 -7.67
CA LEU A 128 -2.77 -15.62 -7.04
C LEU A 128 -3.29 -14.17 -7.07
N LEU A 129 -2.47 -13.20 -6.66
CA LEU A 129 -2.89 -11.80 -6.64
C LEU A 129 -3.02 -11.25 -8.06
N LEU A 130 -2.13 -11.64 -8.98
CA LEU A 130 -2.24 -11.27 -10.39
C LEU A 130 -3.48 -11.86 -11.04
N ALA A 131 -3.83 -13.12 -10.76
CA ALA A 131 -5.06 -13.72 -11.27
C ALA A 131 -6.30 -12.94 -10.85
N ARG A 132 -6.37 -12.53 -9.58
CA ARG A 132 -7.48 -11.68 -9.08
C ARG A 132 -7.48 -10.30 -9.72
N LEU A 133 -6.32 -9.68 -9.87
CA LEU A 133 -6.18 -8.34 -10.46
C LEU A 133 -6.58 -8.33 -11.94
N LEU A 134 -6.30 -9.42 -12.65
CA LEU A 134 -6.63 -9.61 -14.07
C LEU A 134 -8.02 -10.24 -14.30
N ASP A 135 -8.79 -10.49 -13.22
CA ASP A 135 -10.09 -11.16 -13.25
C ASP A 135 -10.07 -12.50 -14.04
N LEU A 136 -9.06 -13.32 -13.73
CA LEU A 136 -8.85 -14.61 -14.37
C LEU A 136 -9.77 -15.69 -13.77
N ASN A 137 -10.25 -16.60 -14.61
CA ASN A 137 -10.91 -17.82 -14.15
C ASN A 137 -9.92 -18.92 -13.73
N ASP A 138 -10.41 -19.98 -13.10
CA ASP A 138 -9.59 -21.09 -12.58
C ASP A 138 -8.63 -21.70 -13.61
N VAL A 139 -9.04 -21.79 -14.89
CA VAL A 139 -8.21 -22.34 -15.95
C VAL A 139 -7.06 -21.40 -16.30
N GLN A 140 -7.34 -20.10 -16.37
CA GLN A 140 -6.35 -19.05 -16.65
C GLN A 140 -5.39 -18.88 -15.47
N GLU A 141 -5.91 -18.90 -14.23
CA GLU A 141 -5.10 -18.92 -13.01
C GLU A 141 -4.19 -20.15 -12.98
N GLY A 142 -4.68 -21.32 -13.39
CA GLY A 142 -3.87 -22.54 -13.50
C GLY A 142 -2.69 -22.36 -14.47
N VAL A 143 -2.92 -21.77 -15.65
CA VAL A 143 -1.84 -21.46 -16.60
C VAL A 143 -0.87 -20.43 -16.05
N LEU A 144 -1.34 -19.42 -15.32
CA LEU A 144 -0.49 -18.44 -14.69
C LEU A 144 0.39 -19.09 -13.61
N ASN A 145 -0.15 -19.99 -12.79
CA ASN A 145 0.61 -20.77 -11.82
C ASN A 145 1.69 -21.64 -12.49
N VAL A 146 1.39 -22.27 -13.64
CA VAL A 146 2.39 -23.00 -14.42
C VAL A 146 3.51 -22.07 -14.87
N ALA A 147 3.19 -20.87 -15.37
CA ALA A 147 4.21 -19.89 -15.76
C ALA A 147 5.13 -19.56 -14.58
N PHE A 148 4.57 -19.18 -13.43
CA PHE A 148 5.35 -18.88 -12.22
C PHE A 148 6.20 -20.06 -11.75
N ARG A 149 5.67 -21.28 -11.78
CA ARG A 149 6.43 -22.47 -11.39
C ARG A 149 7.63 -22.70 -12.32
N VAL A 150 7.45 -22.50 -13.62
CA VAL A 150 8.53 -22.60 -14.60
C VAL A 150 9.57 -21.50 -14.37
N ALA A 151 9.15 -20.27 -14.06
CA ALA A 151 10.07 -19.20 -13.70
C ALA A 151 10.92 -19.56 -12.47
N ASP A 152 10.31 -20.03 -11.39
CA ASP A 152 11.00 -20.42 -10.16
C ASP A 152 12.04 -21.53 -10.39
N GLU A 153 11.69 -22.57 -11.14
CA GLU A 153 12.60 -23.70 -11.39
C GLU A 153 13.77 -23.35 -12.31
N ASN A 154 13.61 -22.31 -13.14
CA ASN A 154 14.64 -21.82 -14.05
C ASN A 154 15.36 -20.59 -13.49
N GLY A 155 15.06 -20.16 -12.26
CA GLY A 155 15.68 -18.98 -11.63
C GLY A 155 15.38 -17.67 -12.38
N LEU A 156 14.23 -17.60 -13.06
CA LEU A 156 13.80 -16.42 -13.81
C LEU A 156 13.00 -15.49 -12.88
N THR A 157 13.61 -14.39 -12.44
CA THR A 157 12.87 -13.36 -11.71
C THR A 157 12.03 -12.55 -12.68
N LEU A 158 10.74 -12.42 -12.40
CA LEU A 158 9.80 -11.63 -13.21
C LEU A 158 9.68 -10.26 -12.56
N LEU A 159 10.34 -9.26 -13.14
CA LEU A 159 10.35 -7.91 -12.59
C LEU A 159 9.12 -7.15 -13.05
N ASP A 160 8.85 -7.19 -14.35
CA ASP A 160 7.82 -6.38 -14.98
C ASP A 160 6.83 -7.21 -15.84
N MET A 161 5.90 -6.49 -16.46
CA MET A 161 4.87 -7.08 -17.33
C MET A 161 5.45 -7.68 -18.61
N LYS A 162 6.59 -7.18 -19.10
CA LYS A 162 7.24 -7.67 -20.32
C LYS A 162 7.89 -9.02 -20.06
N ASP A 163 8.48 -9.21 -18.87
CA ASP A 163 9.00 -10.51 -18.44
C ASP A 163 7.87 -11.55 -18.38
N LEU A 164 6.75 -11.20 -17.74
CA LEU A 164 5.59 -12.10 -17.63
C LEU A 164 5.02 -12.46 -19.01
N ARG A 165 4.87 -11.49 -19.91
CA ARG A 165 4.39 -11.73 -21.27
C ARG A 165 5.35 -12.65 -22.04
N SER A 166 6.65 -12.38 -21.93
CA SER A 166 7.69 -13.18 -22.59
C SER A 166 7.68 -14.63 -22.09
N LEU A 167 7.50 -14.84 -20.79
CA LEU A 167 7.37 -16.17 -20.20
C LEU A 167 6.09 -16.87 -20.66
N LEU A 168 4.96 -16.17 -20.65
CA LEU A 168 3.68 -16.71 -21.13
C LEU A 168 3.78 -17.14 -22.59
N ASP A 169 4.48 -16.38 -23.44
CA ASP A 169 4.78 -16.79 -24.82
C ASP A 169 5.71 -18.01 -24.88
N ALA A 170 6.71 -18.06 -24.00
CA ALA A 170 7.69 -19.15 -23.98
C ALA A 170 7.07 -20.50 -23.60
N ILE A 171 6.10 -20.54 -22.68
CA ILE A 171 5.45 -21.78 -22.23
C ILE A 171 4.42 -22.34 -23.22
N VAL A 172 4.02 -21.58 -24.25
CA VAL A 172 3.09 -22.07 -25.27
C VAL A 172 3.74 -23.23 -26.06
N PRO A 173 3.07 -24.39 -26.20
CA PRO A 173 3.55 -25.47 -27.04
C PRO A 173 3.82 -25.01 -28.47
N LYS A 174 5.04 -25.26 -28.97
CA LYS A 174 5.45 -25.00 -30.36
C LYS A 174 5.82 -26.31 -31.04
N THR A 175 5.28 -26.55 -32.23
CA THR A 175 5.74 -27.65 -33.10
C THR A 175 7.01 -27.21 -33.79
N VAL A 176 8.15 -27.77 -33.38
CA VAL A 176 9.47 -27.51 -33.97
C VAL A 176 9.74 -28.57 -35.04
N LYS A 177 10.23 -28.16 -36.22
CA LYS A 177 10.64 -29.11 -37.27
C LYS A 177 11.88 -29.88 -36.79
N LYS A 178 12.06 -31.12 -37.25
CA LYS A 178 13.16 -32.02 -36.82
C LYS A 178 14.57 -31.41 -36.89
N ASP A 179 14.79 -30.40 -37.75
CA ASP A 179 16.10 -29.78 -37.98
C ASP A 179 16.18 -28.32 -37.48
N GLU A 180 15.18 -27.83 -36.75
CA GLU A 180 15.14 -26.46 -36.21
C GLU A 180 15.56 -26.47 -34.73
N PHE A 181 16.56 -25.67 -34.38
CA PHE A 181 16.96 -25.48 -32.98
C PHE A 181 15.93 -24.60 -32.27
N ASP A 182 15.46 -25.08 -31.11
CA ASP A 182 14.54 -24.34 -30.26
C ASP A 182 15.23 -23.89 -28.96
N PRO A 183 15.54 -22.59 -28.81
CA PRO A 183 16.23 -22.08 -27.62
C PRO A 183 15.37 -22.13 -26.35
N LEU A 184 14.05 -22.32 -26.46
CA LEU A 184 13.12 -22.34 -25.32
C LEU A 184 12.53 -23.75 -25.08
N ALA A 185 13.16 -24.78 -25.64
CA ALA A 185 12.70 -26.16 -25.51
C ALA A 185 12.63 -26.62 -24.05
N GLU A 186 13.60 -26.23 -23.21
CA GLU A 186 13.64 -26.57 -21.78
C GLU A 186 12.47 -25.94 -21.01
N ILE A 187 12.19 -24.65 -21.25
CA ILE A 187 11.05 -23.93 -20.65
C ILE A 187 9.72 -24.58 -21.05
N ARG A 188 9.56 -24.94 -22.33
CA ARG A 188 8.35 -25.64 -22.80
C ARG A 188 8.20 -27.04 -22.20
N ALA A 189 9.29 -27.79 -22.11
CA ALA A 189 9.29 -29.12 -21.52
C ALA A 189 8.91 -29.05 -20.03
N ALA A 190 9.45 -28.07 -19.30
CA ALA A 190 9.08 -27.78 -17.91
C ALA A 190 7.58 -27.46 -17.80
N ALA A 191 7.06 -26.55 -18.63
CA ALA A 191 5.64 -26.20 -18.63
C ALA A 191 4.73 -27.42 -18.89
N MET A 192 5.09 -28.26 -19.87
CA MET A 192 4.35 -29.50 -20.18
C MET A 192 4.34 -30.50 -19.02
N SER A 193 5.36 -30.48 -18.15
CA SER A 193 5.40 -31.37 -16.98
C SER A 193 4.38 -30.99 -15.90
N PHE A 194 3.94 -29.73 -15.86
CA PHE A 194 2.95 -29.23 -14.90
C PHE A 194 1.50 -29.28 -15.41
N GLY A 195 1.30 -29.51 -16.70
CA GLY A 195 -0.03 -29.63 -17.30
C GLY A 195 -0.08 -29.08 -18.71
N ASN A 196 -1.24 -29.26 -19.36
CA ASN A 196 -1.41 -28.80 -20.73
C ASN A 196 -1.70 -27.28 -20.75
N VAL A 197 -0.80 -26.51 -21.37
CA VAL A 197 -0.98 -25.07 -21.59
C VAL A 197 -1.53 -24.83 -22.99
N SER A 198 -2.74 -24.27 -23.08
CA SER A 198 -3.34 -23.95 -24.39
C SER A 198 -2.98 -22.55 -24.87
N LYS A 199 -2.69 -22.41 -26.17
CA LYS A 199 -2.43 -21.10 -26.81
C LYS A 199 -3.60 -20.12 -26.64
N ALA A 200 -4.84 -20.63 -26.64
CA ALA A 200 -6.03 -19.80 -26.47
C ALA A 200 -6.13 -19.20 -25.05
N THR A 201 -5.77 -19.97 -24.02
CA THR A 201 -5.74 -19.50 -22.63
C THR A 201 -4.68 -18.43 -22.45
N VAL A 202 -3.46 -18.68 -22.92
CA VAL A 202 -2.35 -17.70 -22.88
C VAL A 202 -2.73 -16.39 -23.58
N GLY A 203 -3.30 -16.46 -24.79
CA GLY A 203 -3.75 -15.27 -25.51
C GLY A 203 -4.89 -14.51 -24.81
N THR A 204 -5.64 -15.16 -23.92
CA THR A 204 -6.64 -14.47 -23.09
C THR A 204 -5.99 -13.74 -21.92
N ILE A 205 -5.04 -14.37 -21.23
CA ILE A 205 -4.25 -13.72 -20.16
C ILE A 205 -3.50 -12.51 -20.72
N GLN A 206 -2.83 -12.65 -21.87
CA GLN A 206 -2.10 -11.55 -22.49
C GLN A 206 -2.98 -10.35 -22.87
N ARG A 207 -4.24 -10.58 -23.25
CA ARG A 207 -5.18 -9.47 -23.50
C ARG A 207 -5.53 -8.73 -22.21
N GLN A 208 -5.66 -9.42 -21.07
CA GLN A 208 -5.88 -8.75 -19.79
C GLN A 208 -4.63 -7.98 -19.34
N LEU A 209 -3.43 -8.55 -19.54
CA LEU A 209 -2.18 -7.84 -19.30
C LEU A 209 -2.09 -6.54 -20.12
N LEU A 210 -2.46 -6.57 -21.41
CA LEU A 210 -2.49 -5.39 -22.26
C LEU A 210 -3.49 -4.32 -21.78
N VAL A 211 -4.66 -4.74 -21.27
CA VAL A 211 -5.63 -3.80 -20.68
C VAL A 211 -5.03 -3.10 -19.46
N LEU A 212 -4.34 -3.86 -18.59
CA LEU A 212 -3.68 -3.30 -17.41
C LEU A 212 -2.53 -2.35 -17.78
N GLU A 213 -1.71 -2.70 -18.78
CA GLU A 213 -0.66 -1.83 -19.31
C GLU A 213 -1.24 -0.48 -19.79
N ASN A 214 -2.34 -0.51 -20.55
CA ASN A 214 -3.02 0.70 -21.01
C ASN A 214 -3.58 1.57 -19.86
N GLN A 215 -3.83 0.97 -18.69
CA GLN A 215 -4.26 1.67 -17.48
C GLN A 215 -3.08 2.19 -16.64
N GLY A 216 -1.84 2.03 -17.11
CA GLY A 216 -0.65 2.50 -16.41
C GLY A 216 0.01 1.46 -15.52
N GLY A 217 -0.33 0.18 -15.64
CA GLY A 217 0.29 -0.90 -14.86
C GLY A 217 1.82 -0.99 -15.03
N GLU A 218 2.36 -0.55 -16.17
CA GLU A 218 3.82 -0.47 -16.38
C GLU A 218 4.54 0.47 -15.40
N LYS A 219 3.84 1.47 -14.83
CA LYS A 219 4.44 2.37 -13.83
C LYS A 219 4.56 1.72 -12.44
N PHE A 220 3.68 0.75 -12.16
CA PHE A 220 3.60 0.03 -10.89
C PHE A 220 4.51 -1.20 -10.86
N PHE A 221 4.57 -1.96 -11.96
CA PHE A 221 5.40 -3.17 -12.00
C PHE A 221 6.86 -2.87 -12.32
N GLY A 222 7.77 -3.13 -11.37
CA GLY A 222 9.20 -2.97 -11.55
C GLY A 222 9.94 -2.68 -10.24
N GLU A 223 11.18 -2.19 -10.37
CA GLU A 223 12.09 -1.92 -9.24
C GLU A 223 12.33 -0.40 -9.04
N PRO A 224 12.72 0.06 -7.84
CA PRO A 224 12.81 -0.72 -6.60
C PRO A 224 11.40 -1.04 -6.06
N ALA A 225 11.19 -2.29 -5.66
CA ALA A 225 9.95 -2.69 -5.04
C ALA A 225 9.80 -2.06 -3.65
N LEU A 226 8.58 -1.75 -3.27
CA LEU A 226 8.24 -1.24 -1.95
C LEU A 226 8.51 -2.31 -0.88
N GLU A 227 9.38 -2.01 0.08
CA GLU A 227 9.55 -2.85 1.26
C GLU A 227 8.64 -2.37 2.39
N LEU A 228 8.07 -3.30 3.17
CA LEU A 228 7.26 -2.94 4.35
C LEU A 228 8.03 -2.05 5.34
N LYS A 229 9.36 -2.21 5.40
CA LYS A 229 10.25 -1.38 6.23
C LYS A 229 10.26 0.10 5.79
N ASP A 230 9.92 0.41 4.54
CA ASP A 230 9.86 1.78 4.06
C ASP A 230 8.72 2.57 4.72
N PHE A 231 7.64 1.88 5.11
CA PHE A 231 6.55 2.46 5.90
C PHE A 231 6.84 2.48 7.40
N ILE A 232 7.66 1.55 7.90
CA ILE A 232 7.94 1.41 9.33
C ILE A 232 9.20 2.20 9.69
N ARG A 233 9.07 3.53 9.70
CA ARG A 233 10.15 4.46 10.06
C ARG A 233 9.69 5.54 11.03
N THR A 234 10.62 6.02 11.84
CA THR A 234 10.47 7.22 12.66
C THR A 234 11.33 8.35 12.10
N ASP A 235 10.92 9.58 12.33
CA ASP A 235 11.70 10.76 11.98
C ASP A 235 12.82 11.04 12.99
N ARG A 236 13.49 12.19 12.81
CA ARG A 236 14.63 12.62 13.64
C ARG A 236 14.25 12.91 15.10
N ASP A 237 12.99 13.22 15.35
CA ASP A 237 12.46 13.52 16.68
C ASP A 237 11.91 12.25 17.37
N GLY A 238 11.97 11.10 16.68
CA GLY A 238 11.41 9.84 17.16
C GLY A 238 9.90 9.70 16.92
N ARG A 239 9.27 10.62 16.18
CA ARG A 239 7.86 10.53 15.81
C ARG A 239 7.70 9.55 14.65
N GLY A 240 6.61 8.79 14.63
CA GLY A 240 6.27 7.88 13.53
C GLY A 240 6.06 8.67 12.23
N MET A 241 6.61 8.18 11.12
CA MET A 241 6.35 8.79 9.82
C MET A 241 4.90 8.54 9.39
N VAL A 242 4.28 9.55 8.78
CA VAL A 242 2.95 9.42 8.17
C VAL A 242 3.11 9.10 6.69
N ASN A 243 2.51 8.01 6.24
CA ASN A 243 2.56 7.56 4.86
C ASN A 243 1.17 7.75 4.26
N ILE A 244 1.06 8.58 3.23
CA ILE A 244 -0.22 8.89 2.56
C ILE A 244 -0.16 8.33 1.15
N LEU A 245 -1.09 7.43 0.81
CA LEU A 245 -1.29 6.87 -0.54
C LEU A 245 -2.51 7.50 -1.22
#